data_AF-A0A953XGG8-F1
#
_entry.id   AF-A0A953XGG8-F1
#
_cell.length_a   1.000
_cell.length_b   1.000
_cell.length_c   1.000
_cell.angle_alpha   90.00
_cell.angle_beta   90.00
_cell.angle_gamma   90.00
#
_symmetry.space_group_name_H-M   'P 1'
#
loop_
_entity.id
_entity.type
_entity.pdbx_description
1 polymer ?
#
loop_
_entity_poly.entity_id
_entity_poly.type
_entity_poly.pdbx_seq_one_letter_code
_entity_poly.pdbx_strand_id
1 'polypeptide(L)'
;MLELLVVIAILIVAFLVFATFLGPGATGPALERNARGIRAMVGNIRQNSSVRKVHSELVIDYKHDQVVALARRRLATFAFEGSQWSLGSGNVVATASGGATNRVGREFMLRDGGALELPETQSRFTIPWAEQYDVKGDYEGIAVSFDYFPLGGGGSTIVTMGSVFTISVADRRENAVKLELNSGGVSAVSETWIALYRWCTVEIAVSQYGVSLYVDGRVTEGVIPDNGFSVPSAMGVDVQIGGVICRIDNFELNSLISSQTLTLDGAQLVPPGVDPKLEIEGQAEGVYNKPNKPNGPVTQSNSGPQPEPPPPGLPTEPVPAIQHIYYDASGKLDPARHPGAMFVYLAAIDNGEVVRLQVTFHPLGAVTWDYVDILPWETPPKPENKPQPAKPGNTP
;
A
#
# COMPACT_ATOMS: atom_id res chain seq x y z
N MET A 1 45.52 -30.11 3.74
CA MET A 1 45.28 -28.78 3.12
C MET A 1 43.86 -28.66 2.55
N LEU A 2 43.36 -29.64 1.81
CA LEU A 2 42.00 -29.63 1.25
C LEU A 2 40.90 -29.56 2.33
N GLU A 3 41.03 -30.34 3.41
CA GLU A 3 40.04 -30.38 4.50
C GLU A 3 39.92 -29.05 5.26
N LEU A 4 41.02 -28.34 5.48
CA LEU A 4 41.02 -27.02 6.12
C LEU A 4 40.29 -25.98 5.26
N LEU A 5 40.48 -26.05 3.93
CA LEU A 5 39.80 -25.18 2.97
C LEU A 5 38.29 -25.44 2.92
N VAL A 6 37.87 -26.71 3.02
CA VAL A 6 36.45 -27.07 3.09
C VAL A 6 35.81 -26.56 4.38
N VAL A 7 36.49 -26.69 5.52
CA VAL A 7 35.99 -26.18 6.81
C VAL A 7 35.87 -24.66 6.79
N ILE A 8 36.85 -23.95 6.23
CA ILE A 8 36.81 -22.49 6.10
C ILE A 8 35.66 -22.06 5.16
N ALA A 9 35.47 -22.76 4.03
CA ALA A 9 34.37 -22.46 3.11
C ALA A 9 32.99 -22.69 3.75
N ILE A 10 32.82 -23.78 4.51
CA ILE A 10 31.58 -24.05 5.25
C ILE A 10 31.35 -22.98 6.33
N LEU A 11 32.39 -22.55 7.04
CA LEU A 11 32.27 -21.49 8.05
C LEU A 11 31.93 -20.13 7.43
N ILE A 12 32.51 -19.78 6.27
CA ILE A 12 32.20 -18.54 5.55
C ILE A 12 30.75 -18.57 5.03
N VAL A 13 30.31 -19.69 4.45
CA VAL A 13 28.93 -19.85 4.00
C VAL A 13 27.97 -19.83 5.20
N ALA A 14 28.28 -20.51 6.29
CA ALA A 14 27.48 -20.46 7.51
C ALA A 14 27.42 -19.05 8.10
N PHE A 15 28.53 -18.31 8.12
CA PHE A 15 28.59 -16.93 8.60
C PHE A 15 27.82 -15.97 7.70
N LEU A 16 27.91 -16.15 6.37
CA LEU A 16 27.11 -15.38 5.41
C LEU A 16 25.62 -15.68 5.56
N VAL A 17 25.25 -16.95 5.70
CA VAL A 17 23.86 -17.38 5.93
C VAL A 17 23.35 -16.83 7.27
N PHE A 18 24.13 -16.89 8.34
CA PHE A 18 23.79 -16.31 9.64
C PHE A 18 23.69 -14.78 9.59
N ALA A 19 24.57 -14.10 8.85
CA ALA A 19 24.52 -12.65 8.65
C ALA A 19 23.30 -12.21 7.81
N THR A 20 22.85 -13.05 6.86
CA THR A 20 21.58 -12.83 6.15
C THR A 20 20.34 -13.16 6.99
N PHE A 21 20.42 -14.11 7.92
CA PHE A 21 19.29 -14.48 8.80
C PHE A 21 19.10 -13.55 10.00
N LEU A 22 20.20 -13.00 10.56
CA LEU A 22 20.14 -12.06 11.69
C LEU A 22 20.12 -10.58 11.26
N GLY A 23 20.40 -10.31 9.99
CA GLY A 23 20.58 -8.96 9.45
C GLY A 23 21.74 -8.19 10.10
N PRO A 24 22.26 -7.12 9.47
CA PRO A 24 23.25 -6.21 10.07
C PRO A 24 22.71 -5.37 11.27
N GLY A 25 21.54 -5.71 11.80
CA GLY A 25 20.74 -4.89 12.70
C GLY A 25 20.79 -5.28 14.19
N ALA A 26 21.16 -6.52 14.54
CA ALA A 26 20.88 -7.07 15.86
C ALA A 26 21.57 -6.37 17.06
N THR A 27 22.63 -5.60 16.82
CA THR A 27 23.43 -4.95 17.88
C THR A 27 23.26 -3.44 17.87
N GLY A 28 22.84 -2.84 19.00
CA GLY A 28 22.69 -1.39 19.19
C GLY A 28 21.39 -1.03 19.91
N PRO A 29 21.14 0.27 20.17
CA PRO A 29 19.87 0.75 20.72
C PRO A 29 18.67 0.30 19.88
N ALA A 30 17.54 0.03 20.54
CA ALA A 30 16.35 -0.54 19.89
C ALA A 30 15.88 0.29 18.68
N LEU A 31 15.86 1.62 18.82
CA LEU A 31 15.47 2.56 17.76
C LEU A 31 16.37 2.44 16.52
N GLU A 32 17.70 2.40 16.68
CA GLU A 32 18.64 2.28 15.56
C GLU A 32 18.61 0.89 14.91
N ARG A 33 18.38 -0.16 15.70
CA ARG A 33 18.19 -1.52 15.17
C ARG A 33 16.96 -1.56 14.26
N ASN A 34 15.85 -1.02 14.74
CA ASN A 34 14.59 -0.98 14.01
C ASN A 34 14.69 -0.09 12.75
N ALA A 35 15.32 1.08 12.83
CA ALA A 35 15.59 1.93 11.67
C ALA A 35 16.50 1.25 10.62
N ARG A 36 17.51 0.49 11.05
CA ARG A 36 18.33 -0.34 10.15
C ARG A 36 17.52 -1.46 9.49
N GLY A 37 16.64 -2.11 10.25
CA GLY A 37 15.70 -3.10 9.72
C GLY A 37 14.82 -2.52 8.61
N ILE A 38 14.18 -1.38 8.87
CA ILE A 38 13.37 -0.66 7.89
C ILE A 38 14.20 -0.31 6.64
N ARG A 39 15.40 0.26 6.82
CA ARG A 39 16.29 0.58 5.69
C ARG A 39 16.66 -0.66 4.87
N ALA A 40 16.93 -1.79 5.51
CA ALA A 40 17.24 -3.05 4.83
C ALA A 40 16.04 -3.57 4.02
N MET A 41 14.84 -3.53 4.60
CA MET A 41 13.59 -3.86 3.89
C MET A 41 13.38 -2.99 2.66
N VAL A 42 13.58 -1.68 2.78
CA VAL A 42 13.51 -0.76 1.64
C VAL A 42 14.56 -1.08 0.59
N GLY A 43 15.80 -1.43 0.99
CA GLY A 43 16.83 -1.90 0.07
C GLY A 43 16.35 -3.08 -0.79
N ASN A 44 15.70 -4.07 -0.17
CA ASN A 44 15.15 -5.24 -0.85
C ASN A 44 13.98 -4.87 -1.76
N ILE A 45 13.06 -4.03 -1.29
CA ILE A 45 11.95 -3.50 -2.10
C ILE A 45 12.51 -2.84 -3.36
N ARG A 46 13.45 -1.90 -3.21
CA ARG A 46 14.02 -1.15 -4.34
C ARG A 46 14.74 -2.05 -5.35
N GLN A 47 15.48 -3.05 -4.86
CA GLN A 47 16.09 -4.05 -5.73
C GLN A 47 15.04 -4.85 -6.50
N ASN A 48 13.95 -5.26 -5.85
CA ASN A 48 12.87 -5.99 -6.51
C ASN A 48 12.11 -5.12 -7.52
N SER A 49 11.77 -3.88 -7.16
CA SER A 49 11.07 -2.94 -8.05
C SER A 49 11.89 -2.66 -9.31
N SER A 50 13.19 -2.38 -9.16
CA SER A 50 14.08 -2.06 -10.30
C SER A 50 14.36 -3.25 -11.21
N VAL A 51 14.51 -4.47 -10.68
CA VAL A 51 14.79 -5.68 -11.48
C VAL A 51 13.54 -6.20 -12.17
N ARG A 52 12.39 -6.18 -11.49
CA ARG A 52 11.14 -6.75 -12.00
C ARG A 52 10.23 -5.72 -12.67
N LYS A 53 10.57 -4.42 -12.60
CA LYS A 53 9.77 -3.29 -13.07
C LYS A 53 8.34 -3.30 -12.50
N VAL A 54 8.22 -3.57 -11.20
CA VAL A 54 6.94 -3.60 -10.50
C VAL A 54 6.87 -2.53 -9.43
N HIS A 55 5.69 -1.95 -9.24
CA HIS A 55 5.39 -1.13 -8.07
C HIS A 55 5.50 -1.99 -6.81
N SER A 56 5.90 -1.39 -5.71
CA SER A 56 6.04 -2.07 -4.42
C SER A 56 5.64 -1.15 -3.30
N GLU A 57 5.20 -1.72 -2.19
CA GLU A 57 4.67 -0.96 -1.06
C GLU A 57 5.27 -1.45 0.25
N LEU A 58 5.54 -0.49 1.12
CA LEU A 58 5.90 -0.70 2.51
C LEU A 58 4.72 -0.22 3.35
N VAL A 59 4.14 -1.14 4.10
CA VAL A 59 3.02 -0.89 5.01
C VAL A 59 3.59 -0.63 6.40
N ILE A 60 3.21 0.48 6.99
CA ILE A 60 3.49 0.84 8.38
C ILE A 60 2.21 0.58 9.18
N ASP A 61 2.22 -0.45 10.00
CA ASP A 61 1.11 -0.84 10.86
C ASP A 61 1.39 -0.34 12.28
N TYR A 62 0.83 0.83 12.59
CA TYR A 62 1.01 1.49 13.88
C TYR A 62 0.40 0.70 15.03
N LYS A 63 -0.71 0.01 14.78
CA LYS A 63 -1.45 -0.73 15.82
C LYS A 63 -0.67 -1.95 16.31
N HIS A 64 0.07 -2.60 15.42
CA HIS A 64 0.79 -3.84 15.76
C HIS A 64 2.31 -3.66 15.87
N ASP A 65 2.82 -2.43 15.74
CA ASP A 65 4.25 -2.14 15.69
C ASP A 65 4.98 -2.96 14.62
N GLN A 66 4.38 -3.02 13.42
CA GLN A 66 4.91 -3.81 12.31
C GLN A 66 5.17 -2.96 11.08
N VAL A 67 6.21 -3.38 10.35
CA VAL A 67 6.50 -2.90 9.01
C VAL A 67 6.46 -4.09 8.06
N VAL A 68 5.63 -4.02 7.04
CA VAL A 68 5.40 -5.12 6.10
C VAL A 68 5.79 -4.67 4.69
N ALA A 69 6.62 -5.46 4.01
CA ALA A 69 6.96 -5.26 2.61
C ALA A 69 6.11 -6.19 1.75
N LEU A 70 5.23 -5.63 0.92
CA LEU A 70 4.42 -6.41 -0.01
C LEU A 70 5.11 -6.49 -1.36
N ALA A 71 5.33 -7.73 -1.83
CA ALA A 71 5.84 -7.99 -3.16
C ALA A 71 4.70 -8.38 -4.11
N ARG A 72 4.85 -7.99 -5.37
CA ARG A 72 3.91 -8.32 -6.43
C ARG A 72 4.38 -9.57 -7.18
N ARG A 73 3.64 -10.67 -7.02
CA ARG A 73 3.83 -11.90 -7.78
C ARG A 73 2.91 -11.88 -9.00
N ARG A 74 3.49 -11.65 -10.17
CA ARG A 74 2.76 -11.65 -11.44
C ARG A 74 2.08 -12.99 -11.69
N LEU A 75 0.77 -12.94 -11.92
CA LEU A 75 -0.09 -14.10 -12.21
C LEU A 75 -0.46 -14.14 -13.68
N ALA A 76 -0.87 -12.99 -14.23
CA ALA A 76 -1.26 -12.86 -15.63
C ALA A 76 -0.81 -11.52 -16.20
N THR A 77 -0.47 -11.49 -17.48
CA THR A 77 -0.24 -10.26 -18.23
C THR A 77 -0.65 -10.46 -19.68
N PHE A 78 -1.22 -9.44 -20.29
CA PHE A 78 -1.38 -9.34 -21.73
C PHE A 78 -1.24 -7.88 -22.17
N ALA A 79 -0.62 -7.70 -23.33
CA ALA A 79 -0.51 -6.42 -24.01
C ALA A 79 -0.84 -6.66 -25.49
N PHE A 80 -1.54 -5.72 -26.10
CA PHE A 80 -1.93 -5.81 -27.51
C PHE A 80 -0.96 -5.01 -28.38
N GLU A 81 0.26 -5.53 -28.59
CA GLU A 81 1.20 -4.98 -29.58
C GLU A 81 1.11 -5.71 -30.93
N GLY A 82 1.29 -4.95 -32.01
CA GLY A 82 1.03 -5.38 -33.38
C GLY A 82 1.88 -6.55 -33.91
N SER A 83 1.24 -7.28 -34.83
CA SER A 83 1.76 -8.19 -35.87
C SER A 83 2.43 -9.51 -35.51
N GLN A 84 2.76 -9.87 -34.27
CA GLN A 84 3.24 -11.23 -33.96
C GLN A 84 2.83 -11.78 -32.59
N TRP A 85 1.87 -12.72 -32.62
CA TRP A 85 1.79 -13.95 -31.83
C TRP A 85 2.48 -14.04 -30.46
N SER A 86 2.04 -13.28 -29.47
CA SER A 86 2.26 -13.71 -28.07
C SER A 86 1.09 -13.37 -27.16
N LEU A 87 0.14 -14.31 -27.09
CA LEU A 87 -0.77 -14.47 -25.95
C LEU A 87 0.01 -15.11 -24.79
N GLY A 88 0.12 -14.39 -23.68
CA GLY A 88 0.36 -14.91 -22.33
C GLY A 88 1.77 -15.44 -22.01
N SER A 89 2.48 -14.77 -21.09
CA SER A 89 3.54 -15.47 -20.36
C SER A 89 2.90 -16.29 -19.22
N GLY A 90 2.89 -17.62 -19.37
CA GLY A 90 2.53 -18.59 -18.33
C GLY A 90 1.04 -18.94 -18.27
N ASN A 91 0.68 -20.08 -18.87
CA ASN A 91 -0.53 -20.91 -18.63
C ASN A 91 -1.94 -20.27 -18.63
N VAL A 92 -2.13 -18.98 -18.86
CA VAL A 92 -3.46 -18.34 -18.80
C VAL A 92 -4.09 -18.25 -20.18
N VAL A 93 -5.21 -18.97 -20.37
CA VAL A 93 -6.04 -18.91 -21.59
C VAL A 93 -7.20 -17.96 -21.37
N ALA A 94 -7.18 -16.88 -22.12
CA ALA A 94 -8.25 -15.94 -22.35
C ALA A 94 -9.49 -16.63 -22.98
N THR A 95 -10.64 -16.71 -22.27
CA THR A 95 -11.91 -17.20 -22.85
C THR A 95 -12.95 -16.09 -22.97
N ALA A 96 -13.42 -15.85 -24.19
CA ALA A 96 -14.52 -14.91 -24.45
C ALA A 96 -15.84 -15.48 -23.94
N SER A 97 -16.69 -14.65 -23.31
CA SER A 97 -18.06 -15.05 -22.99
C SER A 97 -19.08 -14.09 -23.59
N GLY A 98 -19.87 -14.60 -24.54
CA GLY A 98 -21.09 -13.98 -25.07
C GLY A 98 -20.87 -12.73 -25.94
N GLY A 99 -20.63 -12.93 -27.24
CA GLY A 99 -20.63 -11.85 -28.26
C GLY A 99 -19.50 -11.94 -29.28
N ALA A 100 -18.35 -12.53 -28.90
CA ALA A 100 -17.26 -12.83 -29.83
C ALA A 100 -17.40 -14.26 -30.38
N THR A 101 -17.42 -14.39 -31.70
CA THR A 101 -17.53 -15.70 -32.36
C THR A 101 -16.17 -16.43 -32.35
N ASN A 102 -16.14 -17.60 -31.69
CA ASN A 102 -15.05 -18.55 -31.83
C ASN A 102 -15.02 -19.09 -33.27
N ARG A 103 -13.91 -18.91 -34.00
CA ARG A 103 -13.65 -19.70 -35.21
C ARG A 103 -12.63 -20.79 -34.87
N VAL A 104 -12.98 -22.01 -35.27
CA VAL A 104 -12.24 -23.25 -35.07
C VAL A 104 -10.83 -23.13 -35.65
N GLY A 105 -9.85 -22.88 -34.78
CA GLY A 105 -8.44 -22.75 -35.14
C GLY A 105 -7.69 -22.10 -33.98
N ARG A 106 -6.50 -22.56 -33.64
CA ARG A 106 -5.66 -22.06 -32.52
C ARG A 106 -5.06 -20.67 -32.80
N GLU A 107 -5.81 -19.83 -33.47
CA GLU A 107 -5.34 -18.60 -34.09
C GLU A 107 -6.40 -17.51 -33.92
N PHE A 108 -6.21 -16.65 -32.91
CA PHE A 108 -6.94 -15.40 -32.81
C PHE A 108 -6.37 -14.44 -33.87
N MET A 109 -7.06 -14.30 -35.01
CA MET A 109 -6.77 -13.20 -35.94
C MET A 109 -7.42 -11.92 -35.43
N LEU A 110 -6.69 -11.16 -34.61
CA LEU A 110 -7.02 -9.78 -34.25
C LEU A 110 -6.45 -8.89 -35.37
N ARG A 111 -7.33 -8.22 -36.13
CA ARG A 111 -6.95 -7.31 -37.21
C ARG A 111 -6.12 -6.15 -36.64
N ASP A 112 -4.88 -6.05 -37.11
CA ASP A 112 -4.01 -4.87 -37.11
C ASP A 112 -3.92 -4.05 -35.81
N GLY A 113 -3.03 -4.48 -34.90
CA GLY A 113 -2.23 -3.57 -34.08
C GLY A 113 -2.89 -2.71 -33.00
N GLY A 114 -3.92 -3.17 -32.29
CA GLY A 114 -4.56 -2.38 -31.23
C GLY A 114 -5.18 -3.15 -30.06
N ALA A 115 -5.42 -2.39 -28.98
CA ALA A 115 -6.06 -2.74 -27.70
C ALA A 115 -7.38 -3.56 -27.80
N LEU A 116 -7.79 -4.19 -26.69
CA LEU A 116 -9.09 -4.87 -26.59
C LEU A 116 -10.23 -3.85 -26.56
N GLU A 117 -10.93 -3.68 -27.67
CA GLU A 117 -12.19 -2.94 -27.72
C GLU A 117 -13.35 -3.84 -27.30
N LEU A 118 -14.10 -3.42 -26.29
CA LEU A 118 -15.34 -4.09 -25.88
C LEU A 118 -16.52 -3.34 -26.52
N PRO A 119 -17.10 -3.87 -27.61
CA PRO A 119 -17.98 -3.10 -28.49
C PRO A 119 -19.38 -2.85 -27.90
N GLU A 120 -19.79 -3.60 -26.87
CA GLU A 120 -21.14 -3.53 -26.28
C GLU A 120 -21.12 -3.78 -24.77
N THR A 121 -22.10 -3.28 -24.03
CA THR A 121 -22.23 -3.42 -22.56
C THR A 121 -22.38 -4.87 -22.07
N GLN A 122 -22.67 -5.81 -22.97
CA GLN A 122 -22.74 -7.25 -22.67
C GLN A 122 -21.44 -8.00 -22.98
N SER A 123 -20.49 -7.36 -23.69
CA SER A 123 -19.21 -7.97 -24.02
C SER A 123 -18.36 -8.09 -22.77
N ARG A 124 -17.95 -9.33 -22.46
CA ARG A 124 -17.06 -9.62 -21.35
C ARG A 124 -16.02 -10.66 -21.72
N PHE A 125 -14.89 -10.54 -21.06
CA PHE A 125 -13.73 -11.36 -21.19
C PHE A 125 -13.39 -11.95 -19.82
N THR A 126 -12.99 -13.23 -19.78
CA THR A 126 -12.71 -13.92 -18.53
C THR A 126 -11.28 -14.43 -18.52
N ILE A 127 -10.58 -14.14 -17.43
CA ILE A 127 -9.26 -14.68 -17.11
C ILE A 127 -9.48 -15.76 -16.04
N PRO A 128 -9.27 -17.04 -16.39
CA PRO A 128 -9.51 -18.12 -15.44
C PRO A 128 -8.52 -18.06 -14.27
N TRP A 129 -9.02 -18.27 -13.06
CA TRP A 129 -8.16 -18.44 -11.89
C TRP A 129 -7.56 -19.85 -11.87
N ALA A 130 -6.24 -19.95 -11.79
CA ALA A 130 -5.55 -21.24 -11.70
C ALA A 130 -5.23 -21.61 -10.25
N GLU A 131 -5.47 -22.86 -9.86
CA GLU A 131 -5.24 -23.37 -8.49
C GLU A 131 -3.79 -23.16 -8.00
N GLN A 132 -2.81 -23.13 -8.92
CA GLN A 132 -1.40 -22.84 -8.60
C GLN A 132 -1.18 -21.43 -8.02
N TYR A 133 -2.17 -20.54 -8.12
CA TYR A 133 -2.15 -19.22 -7.53
C TYR A 133 -2.55 -19.23 -6.04
N ASP A 134 -3.18 -20.30 -5.56
CA ASP A 134 -3.69 -20.47 -4.21
C ASP A 134 -2.63 -21.05 -3.26
N VAL A 135 -1.59 -20.27 -2.96
CA VAL A 135 -0.60 -20.64 -1.95
C VAL A 135 -1.10 -20.23 -0.57
N LYS A 136 -1.47 -21.21 0.25
CA LYS A 136 -2.01 -21.00 1.60
C LYS A 136 -0.99 -20.22 2.46
N GLY A 137 -1.42 -19.07 2.98
CA GLY A 137 -0.64 -18.24 3.89
C GLY A 137 0.23 -17.16 3.21
N ASP A 138 0.32 -17.18 1.88
CA ASP A 138 1.09 -16.18 1.13
C ASP A 138 0.21 -15.05 0.57
N TYR A 139 -1.10 -15.26 0.46
CA TYR A 139 -2.02 -14.29 -0.13
C TYR A 139 -2.36 -13.18 0.86
N GLU A 140 -1.73 -12.01 0.65
CA GLU A 140 -2.05 -10.79 1.37
C GLU A 140 -3.08 -9.94 0.63
N GLY A 141 -3.28 -10.22 -0.66
CA GLY A 141 -4.14 -9.42 -1.51
C GLY A 141 -3.88 -9.56 -3.02
N ILE A 142 -4.43 -8.63 -3.78
CA ILE A 142 -4.34 -8.57 -5.24
C ILE A 142 -4.04 -7.16 -5.72
N ALA A 143 -3.24 -7.06 -6.78
CA ALA A 143 -3.03 -5.82 -7.48
C ALA A 143 -3.27 -6.01 -8.97
N VAL A 144 -3.92 -5.03 -9.59
CA VAL A 144 -4.25 -5.05 -11.02
C VAL A 144 -3.84 -3.73 -11.63
N SER A 145 -3.21 -3.76 -12.79
CA SER A 145 -2.94 -2.55 -13.58
C SER A 145 -3.34 -2.74 -15.03
N PHE A 146 -3.83 -1.69 -15.67
CA PHE A 146 -4.17 -1.67 -17.09
C PHE A 146 -4.29 -0.24 -17.59
N ASP A 147 -4.09 -0.05 -18.89
CA ASP A 147 -4.48 1.17 -19.55
C ASP A 147 -5.96 1.11 -19.92
N TYR A 148 -6.68 2.19 -19.63
CA TYR A 148 -8.12 2.31 -19.79
C TYR A 148 -8.45 3.46 -20.75
N PHE A 149 -9.35 3.19 -21.70
CA PHE A 149 -9.87 4.16 -22.65
C PHE A 149 -11.41 4.15 -22.60
N PRO A 150 -12.03 5.08 -21.85
CA PRO A 150 -13.48 5.13 -21.77
C PRO A 150 -14.08 5.65 -23.09
N LEU A 151 -15.00 4.87 -23.68
CA LEU A 151 -15.75 5.25 -24.89
C LEU A 151 -17.16 5.78 -24.58
N GLY A 152 -17.65 5.58 -23.35
CA GLY A 152 -18.96 6.06 -22.92
C GLY A 152 -19.08 6.19 -21.39
N GLY A 153 -20.11 6.91 -20.94
CA GLY A 153 -20.40 7.19 -19.52
C GLY A 153 -21.46 6.27 -18.89
N GLY A 154 -21.63 5.05 -19.38
CA GLY A 154 -22.54 4.07 -18.76
C GLY A 154 -22.02 3.65 -17.39
N GLY A 155 -22.88 3.67 -16.36
CA GLY A 155 -22.52 3.19 -15.02
C GLY A 155 -22.52 1.66 -15.03
N SER A 156 -21.34 1.05 -15.06
CA SER A 156 -21.19 -0.39 -15.03
C SER A 156 -19.79 -0.82 -14.60
N THR A 157 -19.69 -2.11 -14.27
CA THR A 157 -18.43 -2.78 -13.97
C THR A 157 -17.49 -2.73 -15.17
N ILE A 158 -16.21 -2.49 -14.89
CA ILE A 158 -15.10 -2.48 -15.85
C ILE A 158 -14.29 -3.75 -15.67
N VAL A 159 -13.89 -4.03 -14.43
CA VAL A 159 -13.14 -5.23 -14.04
C VAL A 159 -13.72 -5.71 -12.71
N THR A 160 -13.99 -6.99 -12.57
CA THR A 160 -14.42 -7.57 -11.30
C THR A 160 -13.79 -8.93 -11.11
N MET A 161 -13.55 -9.30 -9.86
CA MET A 161 -13.15 -10.63 -9.47
C MET A 161 -14.06 -11.09 -8.33
N GLY A 162 -15.31 -11.39 -8.69
CA GLY A 162 -16.34 -11.80 -7.73
C GLY A 162 -16.41 -10.89 -6.51
N SER A 163 -16.24 -11.45 -5.32
CA SER A 163 -16.23 -10.70 -4.06
C SER A 163 -14.89 -10.02 -3.74
N VAL A 164 -13.79 -10.36 -4.44
CA VAL A 164 -12.44 -9.86 -4.13
C VAL A 164 -12.34 -8.37 -4.42
N PHE A 165 -12.71 -7.93 -5.62
CA PHE A 165 -12.78 -6.51 -5.94
C PHE A 165 -13.70 -6.26 -7.14
N THR A 166 -14.16 -5.02 -7.25
CA THR A 166 -14.85 -4.50 -8.43
C THR A 166 -14.37 -3.09 -8.73
N ILE A 167 -13.96 -2.85 -9.97
CA ILE A 167 -13.71 -1.53 -10.54
C ILE A 167 -14.91 -1.15 -11.40
N SER A 168 -15.51 0.00 -11.14
CA SER A 168 -16.71 0.50 -11.83
C SER A 168 -16.60 1.99 -12.13
N VAL A 169 -17.51 2.50 -12.97
CA VAL A 169 -17.71 3.94 -13.12
C VAL A 169 -18.57 4.45 -11.96
N ALA A 170 -18.00 5.30 -11.11
CA ALA A 170 -18.63 5.87 -9.92
C ALA A 170 -19.54 7.06 -10.23
N ASP A 171 -19.05 7.97 -11.08
CA ASP A 171 -19.73 9.21 -11.45
C ASP A 171 -19.38 9.58 -12.91
N ARG A 172 -20.26 10.37 -13.53
CA ARG A 172 -20.17 10.71 -14.95
C ARG A 172 -20.51 12.17 -15.23
N ARG A 173 -19.84 12.69 -16.24
CA ARG A 173 -20.13 13.97 -16.91
C ARG A 173 -20.17 13.73 -18.41
N GLU A 174 -20.60 14.74 -19.16
CA GLU A 174 -20.75 14.69 -20.62
C GLU A 174 -19.50 14.17 -21.35
N ASN A 175 -18.31 14.47 -20.83
CA ASN A 175 -17.03 14.14 -21.46
C ASN A 175 -16.01 13.50 -20.50
N ALA A 176 -16.43 13.03 -19.32
CA ALA A 176 -15.52 12.42 -18.36
C ALA A 176 -16.22 11.45 -17.38
N VAL A 177 -15.44 10.54 -16.79
CA VAL A 177 -15.88 9.58 -15.79
C VAL A 177 -14.98 9.59 -14.56
N LYS A 178 -15.52 9.16 -13.42
CA LYS A 178 -14.76 8.78 -12.23
C LYS A 178 -14.84 7.27 -12.04
N LEU A 179 -13.78 6.68 -11.50
CA LEU A 179 -13.73 5.27 -11.17
C LEU A 179 -13.94 5.06 -9.67
N GLU A 180 -14.54 3.94 -9.32
CA GLU A 180 -14.59 3.42 -7.97
C GLU A 180 -13.96 2.02 -7.96
N LEU A 181 -13.16 1.77 -6.94
CA LEU A 181 -12.73 0.44 -6.53
C LEU A 181 -13.51 0.07 -5.27
N ASN A 182 -14.18 -1.08 -5.28
CA ASN A 182 -14.82 -1.65 -4.10
C ASN A 182 -14.21 -3.01 -3.79
N SER A 183 -13.92 -3.27 -2.52
CA SER A 183 -13.56 -4.60 -2.02
C SER A 183 -14.11 -4.79 -0.60
N GLY A 184 -14.86 -5.87 -0.39
CA GLY A 184 -15.37 -6.23 0.95
C GLY A 184 -16.13 -5.12 1.69
N GLY A 185 -16.78 -4.19 0.98
CA GLY A 185 -17.50 -3.05 1.57
C GLY A 185 -16.66 -1.80 1.79
N VAL A 186 -15.35 -1.85 1.58
CA VAL A 186 -14.46 -0.68 1.53
C VAL A 186 -14.41 -0.16 0.10
N SER A 187 -14.59 1.16 -0.08
CA SER A 187 -14.49 1.79 -1.40
C SER A 187 -13.46 2.91 -1.45
N ALA A 188 -12.80 3.01 -2.60
CA ALA A 188 -11.93 4.10 -2.99
C ALA A 188 -12.45 4.70 -4.30
N VAL A 189 -12.85 5.97 -4.29
CA VAL A 189 -13.38 6.66 -5.47
C VAL A 189 -12.34 7.65 -5.98
N SER A 190 -11.97 7.54 -7.26
CA SER A 190 -10.93 8.37 -7.85
C SER A 190 -11.25 9.86 -7.69
N GLU A 191 -10.27 10.62 -7.20
CA GLU A 191 -10.38 12.09 -7.15
C GLU A 191 -10.37 12.70 -8.57
N THR A 192 -9.65 12.06 -9.49
CA THR A 192 -9.45 12.49 -10.88
C THR A 192 -10.65 12.17 -11.76
N TRP A 193 -10.98 13.11 -12.65
CA TRP A 193 -11.89 12.87 -13.78
C TRP A 193 -11.10 12.37 -14.99
N ILE A 194 -11.46 11.21 -15.52
CA ILE A 194 -10.89 10.63 -16.73
C ILE A 194 -11.68 11.12 -17.93
N ALA A 195 -11.04 11.83 -18.85
CA ALA A 195 -11.70 12.29 -20.07
C ALA A 195 -12.08 11.09 -20.97
N LEU A 196 -13.28 11.15 -21.56
CA LEU A 196 -13.66 10.20 -22.61
C LEU A 196 -12.70 10.29 -23.79
N TYR A 197 -12.48 9.17 -24.46
CA TYR A 197 -11.60 9.05 -25.62
C TYR A 197 -10.14 9.41 -25.35
N ARG A 198 -9.67 9.23 -24.11
CA ARG A 198 -8.29 9.43 -23.71
C ARG A 198 -7.79 8.23 -22.91
N TRP A 199 -6.59 7.78 -23.21
CA TRP A 199 -5.90 6.76 -22.41
C TRP A 199 -5.53 7.33 -21.03
N CYS A 200 -5.78 6.52 -20.01
CA CYS A 200 -5.25 6.72 -18.66
C CYS A 200 -4.75 5.39 -18.12
N THR A 201 -3.76 5.43 -17.24
CA THR A 201 -3.30 4.24 -16.53
C THR A 201 -4.12 4.07 -15.25
N VAL A 202 -4.70 2.88 -15.08
CA VAL A 202 -5.42 2.46 -13.88
C VAL A 202 -4.60 1.41 -13.18
N GLU A 203 -4.44 1.56 -11.87
CA GLU A 203 -3.85 0.54 -11.02
C GLU A 203 -4.70 0.40 -9.76
N ILE A 204 -4.78 -0.80 -9.20
CA ILE A 204 -5.36 -1.04 -7.89
C ILE A 204 -4.42 -1.90 -7.05
N ALA A 205 -4.52 -1.76 -5.74
CA ALA A 205 -3.98 -2.68 -4.75
C ALA A 205 -5.04 -2.91 -3.67
N VAL A 206 -5.39 -4.16 -3.43
CA VAL A 206 -6.34 -4.58 -2.40
C VAL A 206 -5.61 -5.59 -1.55
N SER A 207 -5.30 -5.24 -0.31
CA SER A 207 -4.68 -6.11 0.68
C SER A 207 -5.41 -6.00 2.01
N GLN A 208 -5.12 -6.88 2.97
CA GLN A 208 -5.67 -6.72 4.33
C GLN A 208 -5.27 -5.38 4.97
N TYR A 209 -4.27 -4.72 4.39
CA TYR A 209 -3.75 -3.43 4.83
C TYR A 209 -4.36 -2.22 4.11
N GLY A 210 -5.15 -2.40 3.04
CA GLY A 210 -5.64 -1.26 2.27
C GLY A 210 -6.42 -1.60 1.01
N VAL A 211 -7.24 -0.65 0.56
CA VAL A 211 -7.91 -0.66 -0.74
C VAL A 211 -7.51 0.62 -1.45
N SER A 212 -6.65 0.53 -2.46
CA SER A 212 -6.06 1.67 -3.15
C SER A 212 -6.38 1.64 -4.64
N LEU A 213 -6.87 2.77 -5.16
CA LEU A 213 -7.14 3.01 -6.57
C LEU A 213 -6.22 4.12 -7.08
N TYR A 214 -5.57 3.86 -8.21
CA TYR A 214 -4.71 4.83 -8.89
C TYR A 214 -5.24 5.11 -10.28
N VAL A 215 -5.26 6.39 -10.62
CA VAL A 215 -5.65 6.88 -11.94
C VAL A 215 -4.65 7.95 -12.35
N ASP A 216 -3.89 7.70 -13.42
CA ASP A 216 -2.80 8.58 -13.91
C ASP A 216 -1.83 9.00 -12.79
N GLY A 217 -1.45 8.02 -11.96
CA GLY A 217 -0.51 8.20 -10.85
C GLY A 217 -1.12 8.78 -9.57
N ARG A 218 -2.36 9.29 -9.60
CA ARG A 218 -3.02 9.81 -8.40
C ARG A 218 -3.69 8.71 -7.62
N VAL A 219 -3.37 8.59 -6.33
CA VAL A 219 -3.93 7.60 -5.41
C VAL A 219 -5.21 8.09 -4.74
N THR A 220 -6.14 7.17 -4.54
CA THR A 220 -7.24 7.30 -3.59
C THR A 220 -7.32 6.02 -2.78
N GLU A 221 -7.35 6.14 -1.46
CA GLU A 221 -7.40 5.01 -0.53
C GLU A 221 -8.78 4.90 0.13
N GLY A 222 -9.25 3.68 0.32
CA GLY A 222 -10.47 3.37 1.05
C GLY A 222 -10.21 3.30 2.56
N VAL A 223 -11.26 3.60 3.34
CA VAL A 223 -11.17 3.60 4.80
C VAL A 223 -11.36 2.16 5.32
N ILE A 224 -10.33 1.63 5.97
CA ILE A 224 -10.35 0.28 6.55
C ILE A 224 -11.14 0.27 7.88
N PRO A 225 -12.08 -0.66 8.08
CA PRO A 225 -12.88 -0.74 9.31
C PRO A 225 -12.11 -1.35 10.50
N ASP A 226 -12.48 -0.92 11.72
CA ASP A 226 -11.80 -1.24 12.99
C ASP A 226 -11.75 -2.73 13.36
N ASN A 227 -12.74 -3.50 12.91
CA ASN A 227 -12.80 -4.95 13.11
C ASN A 227 -11.84 -5.71 12.18
N GLY A 228 -11.00 -4.99 11.46
CA GLY A 228 -10.10 -5.52 10.45
C GLY A 228 -10.78 -5.61 9.09
N PHE A 229 -9.97 -5.51 8.06
CA PHE A 229 -10.36 -5.83 6.70
C PHE A 229 -9.69 -7.14 6.31
N SER A 230 -10.48 -8.06 5.78
CA SER A 230 -9.93 -9.26 5.15
C SER A 230 -10.23 -9.17 3.67
N VAL A 231 -9.21 -9.39 2.85
CA VAL A 231 -9.40 -9.51 1.41
C VAL A 231 -10.21 -10.78 1.18
N PRO A 232 -11.36 -10.69 0.51
CA PRO A 232 -12.12 -11.89 0.19
C PRO A 232 -11.25 -12.87 -0.63
N SER A 233 -11.47 -14.16 -0.39
CA SER A 233 -10.68 -15.20 -1.05
C SER A 233 -10.80 -15.12 -2.56
N ALA A 234 -9.65 -15.12 -3.23
CA ALA A 234 -9.51 -15.21 -4.68
C ALA A 234 -9.71 -16.63 -5.24
N MET A 235 -9.74 -17.64 -4.35
CA MET A 235 -9.76 -19.05 -4.74
C MET A 235 -10.93 -19.39 -5.66
N GLY A 236 -10.62 -19.84 -6.87
CA GLY A 236 -11.60 -20.28 -7.86
C GLY A 236 -12.50 -19.16 -8.40
N VAL A 237 -12.11 -17.91 -8.22
CA VAL A 237 -12.87 -16.74 -8.71
C VAL A 237 -12.17 -16.14 -9.92
N ASP A 238 -12.80 -16.26 -11.08
CA ASP A 238 -12.24 -15.68 -12.31
C ASP A 238 -12.27 -14.15 -12.31
N VAL A 239 -11.31 -13.52 -12.98
CA VAL A 239 -11.37 -12.09 -13.28
C VAL A 239 -12.22 -11.90 -14.53
N GLN A 240 -13.25 -11.08 -14.42
CA GLN A 240 -14.11 -10.66 -15.51
C GLN A 240 -13.80 -9.21 -15.89
N ILE A 241 -13.52 -8.99 -17.16
CA ILE A 241 -13.31 -7.67 -17.74
C ILE A 241 -14.47 -7.38 -18.68
N GLY A 242 -15.06 -6.20 -18.56
CA GLY A 242 -16.18 -5.75 -19.36
C GLY A 242 -17.45 -5.47 -18.57
N GLY A 243 -18.53 -5.18 -19.29
CA GLY A 243 -19.73 -4.57 -18.72
C GLY A 243 -19.89 -3.09 -19.11
N VAL A 244 -18.85 -2.47 -19.67
CA VAL A 244 -18.86 -1.08 -20.17
C VAL A 244 -18.26 -1.01 -21.58
N ILE A 245 -18.67 -0.02 -22.37
CA ILE A 245 -18.04 0.28 -23.66
C ILE A 245 -16.71 1.01 -23.39
N CYS A 246 -15.59 0.31 -23.57
CA CYS A 246 -14.26 0.85 -23.35
C CYS A 246 -13.21 0.09 -24.19
N ARG A 247 -11.98 0.60 -24.15
CA ARG A 247 -10.79 -0.19 -24.53
C ARG A 247 -9.89 -0.40 -23.33
N ILE A 248 -9.26 -1.57 -23.28
CA ILE A 248 -8.28 -1.94 -22.24
C ILE A 248 -7.02 -2.49 -22.92
N ASP A 249 -5.86 -2.10 -22.40
CA ASP A 249 -4.55 -2.59 -22.83
C ASP A 249 -3.60 -2.74 -21.63
N ASN A 250 -2.41 -3.32 -21.86
CA ASN A 250 -1.33 -3.44 -20.88
C ASN A 250 -1.78 -4.00 -19.51
N PHE A 251 -2.64 -5.02 -19.55
CA PHE A 251 -3.21 -5.59 -18.34
C PHE A 251 -2.18 -6.45 -17.60
N GLU A 252 -2.12 -6.28 -16.29
CA GLU A 252 -1.30 -7.07 -15.38
C GLU A 252 -2.09 -7.40 -14.11
N LEU A 253 -2.09 -8.68 -13.74
CA LEU A 253 -2.67 -9.20 -12.51
C LEU A 253 -1.55 -9.75 -11.63
N ASN A 254 -1.49 -9.30 -10.40
CA ASN A 254 -0.50 -9.69 -9.41
C ASN A 254 -1.18 -10.16 -8.13
N SER A 255 -0.69 -11.25 -7.53
CA SER A 255 -0.93 -11.52 -6.12
C SER A 255 0.03 -10.67 -5.29
N LEU A 256 -0.50 -10.02 -4.26
CA LEU A 256 0.28 -9.41 -3.21
C LEU A 256 0.67 -10.49 -2.20
N ILE A 257 1.96 -10.60 -1.95
CA ILE A 257 2.52 -11.53 -0.98
C ILE A 257 3.37 -10.77 0.02
N SER A 258 3.24 -11.11 1.31
CA SER A 258 4.16 -10.61 2.31
C SER A 258 5.54 -11.16 2.00
N SER A 259 6.46 -10.27 1.64
CA SER A 259 7.82 -10.65 1.31
C SER A 259 8.73 -10.59 2.53
N GLN A 260 8.47 -9.63 3.43
CA GLN A 260 9.20 -9.41 4.66
C GLN A 260 8.27 -8.73 5.66
N THR A 261 8.27 -9.22 6.89
CA THR A 261 7.62 -8.56 8.03
C THR A 261 8.69 -8.28 9.07
N LEU A 262 8.71 -7.04 9.58
CA LEU A 262 9.56 -6.61 10.67
C LEU A 262 8.67 -6.19 11.84
N THR A 263 8.78 -6.92 12.94
CA THR A 263 8.21 -6.52 14.23
C THR A 263 9.22 -5.66 14.97
N LEU A 264 8.78 -4.53 15.53
CA LEU A 264 9.69 -3.59 16.18
C LEU A 264 9.92 -3.95 17.65
N ASP A 265 10.99 -4.70 17.92
CA ASP A 265 11.32 -5.07 19.29
C ASP A 265 11.91 -3.90 20.08
N GLY A 266 11.26 -3.54 21.19
CA GLY A 266 11.71 -2.53 22.13
C GLY A 266 11.62 -1.09 21.63
N ALA A 267 10.82 -0.84 20.58
CA ALA A 267 10.41 0.47 20.14
C ALA A 267 8.98 0.39 19.61
N GLN A 268 8.30 1.53 19.55
CA GLN A 268 6.96 1.63 18.96
C GLN A 268 6.93 2.60 17.81
N LEU A 269 6.02 2.36 16.86
CA LEU A 269 5.66 3.31 15.83
C LEU A 269 4.77 4.39 16.42
N VAL A 270 5.11 5.66 16.21
CA VAL A 270 4.28 6.78 16.67
C VAL A 270 3.57 7.42 15.48
N PRO A 271 2.24 7.34 15.41
CA PRO A 271 1.48 8.01 14.37
C PRO A 271 1.61 9.55 14.44
N PRO A 272 1.54 10.25 13.30
CA PRO A 272 1.47 11.71 13.29
C PRO A 272 0.34 12.26 14.17
N GLY A 273 0.69 13.17 15.07
CA GLY A 273 -0.26 13.82 15.99
C GLY A 273 -0.51 13.08 17.31
N VAL A 274 0.11 11.92 17.52
CA VAL A 274 0.00 11.14 18.77
C VAL A 274 1.18 11.44 19.69
N ASP A 275 0.92 11.64 20.98
CA ASP A 275 1.96 11.77 21.99
C ASP A 275 2.77 10.47 22.12
N PRO A 276 4.11 10.50 21.93
CA PRO A 276 4.95 9.30 21.98
C PRO A 276 4.90 8.54 23.30
N LYS A 277 4.72 9.25 24.43
CA LYS A 277 4.65 8.62 25.74
C LYS A 277 3.33 7.87 25.90
N LEU A 278 2.23 8.47 25.45
CA LEU A 278 0.91 7.83 25.49
C LEU A 278 0.81 6.63 24.55
N GLU A 279 1.50 6.66 23.41
CA GLU A 279 1.66 5.48 22.55
C GLU A 279 2.39 4.35 23.30
N ILE A 280 3.59 4.64 23.85
CA ILE A 280 4.41 3.67 24.59
C ILE A 280 3.67 3.06 25.79
N GLU A 281 2.84 3.85 26.46
CA GLU A 281 2.03 3.40 27.59
C GLU A 281 0.76 2.64 27.17
N GLY A 282 0.50 2.47 25.86
CA GLY A 282 -0.66 1.77 25.31
C GLY A 282 -1.98 2.55 25.40
N GLN A 283 -1.92 3.85 25.69
CA GLN A 283 -3.11 4.70 25.89
C GLN A 283 -3.68 5.26 24.58
N ALA A 284 -2.92 5.15 23.48
CA ALA A 284 -3.33 5.62 22.17
C ALA A 284 -4.25 4.65 21.41
N GLU A 285 -4.48 3.41 21.88
CA GLU A 285 -5.26 2.40 21.15
C GLU A 285 -6.65 2.90 20.69
N GLY A 286 -7.28 3.78 21.48
CA GLY A 286 -8.57 4.37 21.18
C GLY A 286 -8.59 5.40 20.04
N VAL A 287 -7.45 5.96 19.62
CA VAL A 287 -7.39 7.00 18.57
C VAL A 287 -7.39 6.43 17.15
N TYR A 288 -7.03 5.15 17.00
CA TYR A 288 -7.05 4.47 15.70
C TYR A 288 -8.47 4.19 15.18
N ASN A 289 -9.47 4.21 16.07
CA ASN A 289 -10.79 3.59 15.85
C ASN A 289 -11.98 4.59 15.92
N LYS A 290 -11.76 5.88 15.66
CA LYS A 290 -12.91 6.81 15.61
C LYS A 290 -13.55 6.74 14.21
N PRO A 291 -14.86 6.47 14.09
CA PRO A 291 -15.52 6.57 12.80
C PRO A 291 -15.53 8.05 12.37
N ASN A 292 -15.01 8.34 11.17
CA ASN A 292 -15.25 9.62 10.52
C ASN A 292 -16.77 9.81 10.42
N LYS A 293 -17.30 10.87 11.03
CA LYS A 293 -18.71 11.24 10.81
C LYS A 293 -18.90 11.40 9.30
N PRO A 294 -19.86 10.71 8.67
CA PRO A 294 -20.19 11.01 7.29
C PRO A 294 -20.63 12.47 7.22
N ASN A 295 -19.93 13.28 6.41
CA ASN A 295 -20.36 14.62 6.04
C ASN A 295 -21.58 14.50 5.09
N GLY A 296 -22.72 14.11 5.64
CA GLY A 296 -24.05 14.26 5.07
C GLY A 296 -24.90 15.12 6.01
N PRO A 297 -25.98 15.76 5.51
CA PRO A 297 -26.75 16.68 6.33
C PRO A 297 -27.43 15.91 7.48
N VAL A 298 -26.92 16.11 8.70
CA VAL A 298 -27.47 15.53 9.92
C VAL A 298 -28.75 16.29 10.28
N THR A 299 -29.91 15.70 10.00
CA THR A 299 -31.12 15.99 10.78
C THR A 299 -30.96 15.30 12.14
N GLN A 300 -30.81 16.10 13.19
CA GLN A 300 -30.76 15.70 14.62
C GLN A 300 -31.96 14.80 14.97
N SER A 301 -31.96 13.92 15.98
CA SER A 301 -31.33 13.98 17.29
C SER A 301 -31.30 12.59 17.92
N ASN A 302 -30.16 12.16 18.47
CA ASN A 302 -30.13 11.22 19.59
C ASN A 302 -28.85 11.46 20.39
N SER A 303 -29.01 12.05 21.57
CA SER A 303 -27.96 12.24 22.56
C SER A 303 -27.66 10.91 23.25
N GLY A 304 -26.87 10.06 22.59
CA GLY A 304 -26.11 9.02 23.28
C GLY A 304 -25.01 9.65 24.13
N PRO A 305 -24.45 8.92 25.11
CA PRO A 305 -23.33 9.42 25.90
C PRO A 305 -22.23 9.90 24.95
N GLN A 306 -21.89 11.18 25.09
CA GLN A 306 -20.81 11.79 24.34
C GLN A 306 -19.53 11.00 24.66
N PRO A 307 -18.78 10.51 23.65
CA PRO A 307 -17.51 9.84 23.89
C PRO A 307 -16.65 10.76 24.77
N GLU A 308 -16.10 10.22 25.86
CA GLU A 308 -15.15 10.99 26.66
C GLU A 308 -14.03 11.51 25.77
N PRO A 309 -13.63 12.79 25.91
CA PRO A 309 -12.53 13.32 25.14
C PRO A 309 -11.28 12.48 25.43
N PRO A 310 -10.44 12.21 24.42
CA PRO A 310 -9.23 11.43 24.62
C PRO A 310 -8.30 12.18 25.59
N PRO A 311 -7.40 11.44 26.29
CA PRO A 311 -6.36 12.03 27.13
C PRO A 311 -5.65 13.22 26.43
N PRO A 312 -5.28 14.28 27.18
CA PRO A 312 -4.50 15.39 26.62
C PRO A 312 -3.22 14.86 25.96
N GLY A 313 -2.98 15.26 24.71
CA GLY A 313 -1.86 14.75 23.89
C GLY A 313 -2.27 13.72 22.83
N LEU A 314 -3.52 13.26 22.85
CA LEU A 314 -4.09 12.42 21.80
C LEU A 314 -5.02 13.24 20.88
N PRO A 315 -5.03 12.95 19.56
CA PRO A 315 -5.86 13.67 18.62
C PRO A 315 -7.35 13.38 18.85
N THR A 316 -8.17 14.41 18.62
CA THR A 316 -9.64 14.29 18.71
C THR A 316 -10.22 13.56 17.52
N GLU A 317 -9.58 13.65 16.37
CA GLU A 317 -9.90 12.94 15.14
C GLU A 317 -9.21 11.57 15.09
N PRO A 318 -9.75 10.60 14.33
CA PRO A 318 -9.13 9.30 14.17
C PRO A 318 -7.78 9.41 13.45
N VAL A 319 -6.80 8.63 13.88
CA VAL A 319 -5.51 8.52 13.16
C VAL A 319 -5.51 7.22 12.36
N PRO A 320 -5.02 7.22 11.10
CA PRO A 320 -4.90 5.99 10.33
C PRO A 320 -4.07 4.94 11.06
N ALA A 321 -4.62 3.74 11.26
CA ALA A 321 -3.88 2.60 11.82
C ALA A 321 -2.76 2.11 10.89
N ILE A 322 -2.89 2.41 9.60
CA ILE A 322 -1.99 1.97 8.55
C ILE A 322 -1.55 3.17 7.71
N GLN A 323 -0.27 3.23 7.39
CA GLN A 323 0.27 4.14 6.37
C GLN A 323 1.02 3.36 5.31
N HIS A 324 0.74 3.67 4.05
CA HIS A 324 1.42 3.08 2.91
C HIS A 324 2.52 4.00 2.38
N ILE A 325 3.71 3.45 2.15
CA ILE A 325 4.82 4.10 1.47
C ILE A 325 5.06 3.36 0.16
N TYR A 326 4.93 4.11 -0.94
CA TYR A 326 4.86 3.56 -2.29
C TYR A 326 6.13 3.82 -3.05
N TYR A 327 6.59 2.80 -3.76
CA TYR A 327 7.76 2.86 -4.62
C TYR A 327 7.36 2.66 -6.08
N ASP A 328 7.93 3.48 -6.96
CA ASP A 328 7.77 3.33 -8.41
C ASP A 328 8.56 2.12 -8.94
N ALA A 329 8.36 1.79 -10.22
CA ALA A 329 9.09 0.70 -10.88
C ALA A 329 10.62 0.93 -10.98
N SER A 330 11.13 2.13 -10.63
CA SER A 330 12.56 2.42 -10.54
C SER A 330 13.12 2.24 -9.12
N GLY A 331 12.27 1.91 -8.14
CA GLY A 331 12.65 1.80 -6.73
C GLY A 331 12.90 3.17 -6.08
N LYS A 332 12.25 4.22 -6.56
CA LYS A 332 12.20 5.54 -5.90
C LYS A 332 10.86 5.69 -5.19
N LEU A 333 10.75 6.64 -4.26
CA LEU A 333 9.42 6.98 -3.77
C LEU A 333 8.60 7.47 -4.96
N ASP A 334 7.39 6.95 -5.07
CA ASP A 334 6.53 7.33 -6.17
C ASP A 334 6.16 8.80 -6.04
N PRO A 335 6.63 9.69 -6.94
CA PRO A 335 6.38 11.13 -6.82
C PRO A 335 4.92 11.51 -7.07
N ALA A 336 4.13 10.62 -7.68
CA ALA A 336 2.70 10.84 -7.89
C ALA A 336 1.89 10.56 -6.61
N ARG A 337 2.45 9.76 -5.69
CA ARG A 337 1.83 9.36 -4.41
C ARG A 337 2.46 10.11 -3.22
N HIS A 338 3.73 10.48 -3.33
CA HIS A 338 4.51 11.16 -2.29
C HIS A 338 5.15 12.42 -2.88
N PRO A 339 4.62 13.63 -2.63
CA PRO A 339 5.15 14.86 -3.21
C PRO A 339 6.55 15.25 -2.68
N GLY A 340 7.04 14.54 -1.66
CA GLY A 340 8.31 14.80 -1.02
C GLY A 340 8.80 13.60 -0.20
N ALA A 341 9.66 13.87 0.77
CA ALA A 341 10.09 12.84 1.70
C ALA A 341 8.92 12.35 2.57
N MET A 342 8.96 11.07 2.93
CA MET A 342 8.04 10.48 3.89
C MET A 342 8.74 10.27 5.22
N PHE A 343 7.99 10.39 6.31
CA PHE A 343 8.53 10.32 7.67
C PHE A 343 7.77 9.27 8.47
N VAL A 344 8.51 8.38 9.13
CA VAL A 344 8.00 7.43 10.11
C VAL A 344 8.72 7.70 11.42
N TYR A 345 7.98 7.69 12.52
CA TYR A 345 8.51 8.07 13.82
C TYR A 345 8.53 6.85 14.74
N LEU A 346 9.65 6.66 15.40
CA LEU A 346 9.87 5.61 16.38
C LEU A 346 10.10 6.23 17.75
N ALA A 347 9.54 5.62 18.78
CA ALA A 347 9.81 6.01 20.15
C ALA A 347 10.10 4.79 21.05
N ALA A 348 10.90 5.00 22.08
CA ALA A 348 11.24 3.99 23.08
C ALA A 348 11.50 4.67 24.42
N ILE A 349 11.48 3.88 25.50
CA ILE A 349 11.95 4.33 26.82
C ILE A 349 13.42 3.94 26.96
N ASP A 350 14.27 4.93 27.20
CA ASP A 350 15.67 4.73 27.56
C ASP A 350 15.96 5.51 28.85
N ASN A 351 16.50 4.83 29.86
CA ASN A 351 16.77 5.39 31.19
C ASN A 351 15.60 6.16 31.84
N GLY A 352 14.35 5.76 31.54
CA GLY A 352 13.15 6.39 32.08
C GLY A 352 12.68 7.63 31.33
N GLU A 353 13.36 8.01 30.25
CA GLU A 353 12.96 9.09 29.36
C GLU A 353 12.50 8.54 28.00
N VAL A 354 11.57 9.26 27.37
CA VAL A 354 11.14 8.94 26.01
C VAL A 354 12.20 9.44 25.04
N VAL A 355 12.76 8.53 24.25
CA VAL A 355 13.68 8.84 23.15
C VAL A 355 12.96 8.65 21.83
N ARG A 356 13.19 9.57 20.89
CA ARG A 356 12.50 9.62 19.59
C ARG A 356 13.51 9.51 18.46
N LEU A 357 13.13 8.81 17.40
CA LEU A 357 13.92 8.70 16.19
C LEU A 357 13.00 8.86 14.98
N GLN A 358 13.38 9.75 14.07
CA GLN A 358 12.68 9.97 12.81
C GLN A 358 13.38 9.18 11.71
N VAL A 359 12.66 8.26 11.07
CA VAL A 359 13.08 7.58 9.84
C VAL A 359 12.59 8.40 8.64
N THR A 360 13.53 8.84 7.81
CA THR A 360 13.24 9.65 6.63
C THR A 360 13.42 8.83 5.37
N PHE A 361 12.36 8.71 4.58
CA PHE A 361 12.35 8.11 3.26
C PHE A 361 12.48 9.24 2.23
N HIS A 362 13.61 9.28 1.53
CA HIS A 362 13.92 10.32 0.57
C HIS A 362 13.30 10.02 -0.80
N PRO A 363 12.94 11.04 -1.60
CA PRO A 363 12.36 10.85 -2.93
C PRO A 363 13.16 9.91 -3.84
N LEU A 364 14.50 9.96 -3.75
CA LEU A 364 15.40 9.11 -4.55
C LEU A 364 15.53 7.67 -4.01
N GLY A 365 14.76 7.28 -3.00
CA GLY A 365 14.73 5.96 -2.37
C GLY A 365 15.79 5.72 -1.31
N ALA A 366 16.57 6.75 -0.92
CA ALA A 366 17.44 6.64 0.24
C ALA A 366 16.60 6.62 1.53
N VAL A 367 17.08 5.92 2.55
CA VAL A 367 16.47 5.93 3.89
C VAL A 367 17.56 6.34 4.88
N THR A 368 17.28 7.39 5.64
CA THR A 368 18.13 7.88 6.74
C THR A 368 17.33 7.91 8.03
N TRP A 369 18.00 8.10 9.15
CA TRP A 369 17.33 8.33 10.41
C TRP A 369 18.14 9.27 11.30
N ASP A 370 17.44 10.02 12.13
CA ASP A 370 18.03 10.98 13.05
C ASP A 370 17.27 10.93 14.38
N TYR A 371 18.01 11.04 15.48
CA TYR A 371 17.42 11.29 16.80
C TYR A 371 16.86 12.71 16.83
N VAL A 372 15.68 12.86 17.41
CA VAL A 372 15.00 14.15 17.51
C VAL A 372 14.61 14.42 18.95
N ASP A 373 14.80 15.67 19.39
CA ASP A 373 14.43 16.08 20.75
C ASP A 373 12.90 16.10 20.91
N ILE A 374 12.20 16.54 19.87
CA ILE A 374 10.74 16.62 19.78
C ILE A 374 10.27 16.20 18.39
N LEU A 375 9.09 15.59 18.30
CA LEU A 375 8.38 15.34 17.06
C LEU A 375 7.72 16.65 16.55
N PRO A 376 7.43 16.76 15.24
CA PRO A 376 6.91 18.01 14.66
C PRO A 376 5.61 18.55 15.26
N TRP A 377 4.81 17.69 15.89
CA TRP A 377 3.54 18.03 16.53
C TRP A 377 3.63 18.14 18.05
N GLU A 378 4.76 17.80 18.66
CA GLU A 378 4.95 17.97 20.10
C GLU A 378 5.13 19.45 20.45
N THR A 379 4.62 19.84 21.62
CA THR A 379 4.83 21.20 22.11
C THR A 379 6.28 21.34 22.57
N PRO A 380 7.02 22.39 22.14
CA PRO A 380 8.39 22.61 22.59
C PRO A 380 8.44 22.70 24.13
N PRO A 381 9.48 22.15 24.77
CA PRO A 381 9.66 22.33 26.20
C PRO A 381 9.68 23.82 26.53
N LYS A 382 8.94 24.24 27.57
CA LYS A 382 8.97 25.63 28.03
C LYS A 382 10.42 25.99 28.35
N PRO A 383 10.95 27.13 27.86
CA PRO A 383 12.28 27.56 28.25
C PRO A 383 12.32 27.67 29.77
N GLU A 384 13.28 27.00 30.40
CA GLU A 384 13.48 27.13 31.84
C GLU A 384 13.65 28.61 32.16
N ASN A 385 12.81 29.12 33.08
CA ASN A 385 13.01 30.44 33.64
C ASN A 385 14.40 30.44 34.29
N LYS A 386 15.38 31.06 33.63
CA LYS A 386 16.69 31.31 34.24
C LYS A 386 16.43 31.94 35.62
N PRO A 387 17.07 31.45 36.69
CA PRO A 387 16.96 32.08 38.00
C PRO A 387 17.27 33.57 37.83
N GLN A 388 16.33 34.44 38.22
CA GLN A 388 16.62 35.87 38.32
C GLN A 388 17.85 36.03 39.21
N PRO A 389 18.87 36.80 38.80
CA PRO A 389 19.97 37.10 39.69
C PRO A 389 19.41 37.71 40.96
N ALA A 390 19.78 37.14 42.11
CA ALA A 390 19.35 37.61 43.41
C ALA A 390 19.61 39.12 43.50
N LYS A 391 18.56 39.89 43.83
CA LYS A 391 18.73 41.31 44.14
C LYS A 391 19.81 41.42 45.24
N PRO A 392 20.81 42.30 45.09
CA PRO A 392 21.77 42.51 46.16
C PRO A 392 21.01 42.91 47.42
N GLY A 393 21.15 42.11 48.47
CA GLY A 393 20.54 42.37 49.76
C GLY A 393 21.10 43.65 50.34
N ASN A 394 20.23 44.61 50.66
CA ASN A 394 20.59 45.70 51.55
C ASN A 394 20.90 45.10 52.92
N THR A 395 22.18 45.16 53.29
CA THR A 395 22.63 44.82 54.64
C THR A 395 22.52 46.11 55.50
N PRO A 396 22.20 46.01 56.81
CA PRO A 396 21.75 47.14 57.64
C PRO A 396 22.74 48.29 57.80
#